data_AF-A0A6V1P4U7-F1
#
_entry.id   AF-A0A6V1P4U7-F1
#
_cell.length_a   1.000
_cell.length_b   1.000
_cell.length_c   1.000
_cell.angle_alpha   90.00
_cell.angle_beta   90.00
_cell.angle_gamma   90.00
#
_symmetry.space_group_name_H-M   'P 1'
#
loop_
_entity.id
_entity.type
_entity.pdbx_description
1 polymer ?
#
loop_
_entity_poly.entity_id
_entity_poly.type
_entity_poly.pdbx_seq_one_letter_code
_entity_poly.pdbx_strand_id
1 'polypeptide(L)'
;MVDRTHGGASNADLPLAQALFPIFQEYYPEILDAAYIAPVNRVFWSIWFAAKLFIDKKYTDKVRVLSGDDYRAQLAAAFPAEALPAHLGGARPAAAGYPALLVEEGAAAVGAAPVAA
;
A
#
# COMPACT_ATOMS: atom_id res chain seq x y z
N MET A 1 -1.88 2.96 -6.00
CA MET A 1 -1.21 1.67 -6.30
C MET A 1 -0.44 1.23 -5.06
N VAL A 2 -0.48 -0.05 -4.72
CA VAL A 2 0.24 -0.63 -3.57
C VAL A 2 1.27 -1.62 -4.11
N ASP A 3 2.54 -1.23 -4.02
CA ASP A 3 3.67 -2.10 -4.32
C ASP A 3 3.95 -3.01 -3.11
N ARG A 4 3.98 -4.31 -3.35
CA ARG A 4 4.24 -5.35 -2.36
C ARG A 4 5.58 -6.04 -2.55
N THR A 5 6.47 -5.48 -3.35
CA THR A 5 7.83 -5.99 -3.50
C THR A 5 8.50 -5.98 -2.11
N HIS A 6 8.96 -7.15 -1.65
CA HIS A 6 9.47 -7.42 -0.28
C HIS A 6 8.42 -7.48 0.85
N GLY A 7 7.12 -7.45 0.53
CA GLY A 7 6.04 -7.58 1.52
C GLY A 7 5.82 -9.03 1.98
N GLY A 8 6.07 -9.31 3.25
CA GLY A 8 5.87 -10.64 3.86
C GLY A 8 4.80 -10.67 4.96
N ALA A 9 4.64 -11.81 5.62
CA ALA A 9 3.73 -11.97 6.75
C ALA A 9 4.12 -11.10 7.95
N SER A 10 5.42 -10.84 8.15
CA SER A 10 5.92 -9.93 9.19
C SER A 10 5.46 -8.49 9.02
N ASN A 11 5.04 -8.11 7.82
CA ASN A 11 4.56 -6.76 7.49
C ASN A 11 3.02 -6.71 7.48
N ALA A 12 2.34 -7.81 7.81
CA ALA A 12 0.90 -7.92 7.79
C ALA A 12 0.30 -7.59 9.16
N ASP A 13 0.03 -6.30 9.39
CA ASP A 13 -0.61 -5.82 10.61
C ASP A 13 -2.13 -5.76 10.42
N LEU A 14 -2.79 -6.87 10.77
CA LEU A 14 -4.25 -6.97 10.73
C LEU A 14 -4.94 -6.04 11.75
N PRO A 15 -4.48 -5.93 13.01
CA PRO A 15 -5.05 -4.98 13.97
C PRO A 15 -5.05 -3.53 13.46
N LEU A 16 -3.94 -3.09 12.85
CA LEU A 16 -3.85 -1.75 12.28
C LEU A 16 -4.87 -1.57 11.14
N ALA A 17 -4.98 -2.55 10.25
CA ALA A 17 -5.97 -2.53 9.19
C ALA A 17 -7.40 -2.44 9.75
N GLN A 18 -7.72 -3.24 10.77
CA GLN A 18 -9.04 -3.23 11.42
C GLN A 18 -9.37 -1.88 12.08
N ALA A 19 -8.38 -1.17 12.61
CA ALA A 19 -8.59 0.15 13.20
C ALA A 19 -8.74 1.26 12.14
N LEU A 20 -7.96 1.20 11.06
CA LEU A 20 -7.92 2.26 10.04
C LEU A 20 -9.05 2.15 9.01
N PHE A 21 -9.43 0.94 8.59
CA PHE A 21 -10.44 0.76 7.55
C PHE A 21 -11.78 1.42 7.89
N PRO A 22 -12.35 1.30 9.11
CA PRO A 22 -13.57 2.01 9.47
C PRO A 22 -13.46 3.52 9.28
N ILE A 23 -12.34 4.13 9.68
CA ILE A 23 -12.10 5.57 9.55
C ILE A 23 -12.11 5.98 8.07
N PHE A 24 -11.42 5.24 7.20
CA PHE A 24 -11.45 5.55 5.77
C PHE A 24 -12.84 5.38 5.17
N GLN A 25 -13.58 4.36 5.61
CA GLN A 25 -14.92 4.08 5.09
C GLN A 25 -15.96 5.13 5.52
N GLU A 26 -15.80 5.70 6.72
CA GLU A 26 -16.70 6.68 7.33
C GLU A 26 -16.38 8.12 6.90
N TYR A 27 -15.12 8.55 6.98
CA TYR A 27 -14.73 9.95 6.78
C TYR A 27 -14.28 10.27 5.36
N TYR A 28 -13.81 9.26 4.61
CA TYR A 28 -13.30 9.43 3.25
C TYR A 28 -14.02 8.52 2.24
N PRO A 29 -15.36 8.49 2.24
CA PRO A 29 -16.09 7.66 1.30
C PRO A 29 -15.82 8.12 -0.14
N GLU A 30 -15.72 7.16 -1.05
CA GLU A 30 -15.59 7.38 -2.51
C GLU A 30 -14.29 8.00 -3.03
N ILE A 31 -13.35 8.39 -2.17
CA ILE A 31 -12.04 8.90 -2.62
C ILE A 31 -11.21 7.81 -3.33
N LEU A 32 -11.42 6.55 -2.95
CA LEU A 32 -10.79 5.44 -3.63
C LEU A 32 -11.52 5.14 -4.94
N ASP A 33 -10.88 5.36 -6.09
CA ASP A 33 -11.38 4.94 -7.41
C ASP A 33 -11.01 3.48 -7.71
N ALA A 34 -9.71 3.18 -7.80
CA ALA A 34 -9.19 1.83 -7.97
C ALA A 34 -7.88 1.60 -7.19
N ALA A 35 -7.78 0.45 -6.52
CA ALA A 35 -6.58 0.01 -5.80
C ALA A 35 -5.90 -1.13 -6.56
N TYR A 36 -4.81 -0.83 -7.27
CA TYR A 36 -3.97 -1.85 -7.90
C TYR A 36 -2.95 -2.39 -6.91
N ILE A 37 -2.90 -3.72 -6.70
CA ILE A 37 -1.98 -4.39 -5.78
C ILE A 37 -1.11 -5.38 -6.57
N ALA A 38 0.21 -5.23 -6.48
CA ALA A 38 1.19 -6.10 -7.14
C ALA A 38 2.57 -6.00 -6.45
N PRO A 39 3.46 -7.01 -6.57
CA PRO A 39 3.17 -8.38 -6.97
C PRO A 39 2.40 -9.11 -5.86
N VAL A 40 1.52 -10.04 -6.23
CA VAL A 40 0.79 -10.86 -5.26
C VAL A 40 1.34 -12.27 -5.19
N ASN A 41 1.45 -12.78 -3.96
CA ASN A 41 1.88 -14.14 -3.64
C ASN A 41 0.81 -14.85 -2.80
N ARG A 42 1.03 -16.12 -2.44
CA ARG A 42 0.07 -16.88 -1.61
C ARG A 42 -0.22 -16.21 -0.27
N VAL A 43 0.79 -15.56 0.33
CA VAL A 43 0.65 -14.84 1.60
C VAL A 43 -0.33 -13.67 1.48
N PHE A 44 -0.30 -12.93 0.37
CA PHE A 44 -1.32 -11.90 0.08
C PHE A 44 -2.73 -12.47 0.16
N TRP A 45 -2.98 -13.57 -0.55
CA TRP A 45 -4.32 -14.13 -0.64
C TRP A 45 -4.85 -14.56 0.72
N SER A 46 -4.00 -15.12 1.58
CA SER A 46 -4.38 -15.46 2.96
C SER A 46 -4.78 -14.21 3.77
N ILE A 47 -3.96 -13.16 3.74
CA ILE A 47 -4.24 -11.91 4.47
C ILE A 47 -5.48 -11.21 3.90
N TRP A 48 -5.58 -11.14 2.58
CA TRP A 48 -6.69 -10.50 1.88
C TRP A 48 -8.02 -11.18 2.18
N PHE A 49 -8.03 -12.52 2.27
CA PHE A 49 -9.23 -13.25 2.68
C PHE A 49 -9.71 -12.85 4.07
N ALA A 50 -8.79 -12.71 5.04
CA ALA A 50 -9.14 -12.25 6.38
C ALA A 50 -9.59 -10.77 6.38
N ALA A 51 -8.89 -9.90 5.65
CA ALA A 51 -9.22 -8.47 5.57
C ALA A 51 -10.61 -8.21 4.98
N LYS A 52 -11.00 -8.95 3.94
CA LYS A 52 -12.32 -8.83 3.30
C LYS A 52 -13.50 -9.05 4.25
N LEU A 53 -13.32 -9.74 5.37
CA LEU A 53 -14.38 -9.93 6.35
C LEU A 53 -14.79 -8.61 7.04
N PHE A 54 -13.91 -7.61 7.02
CA PHE A 54 -14.09 -6.34 7.72
C PHE A 54 -14.22 -5.13 6.78
N ILE A 55 -14.17 -5.35 5.46
CA ILE A 55 -14.20 -4.30 4.44
C ILE A 55 -15.49 -4.42 3.63
N ASP A 56 -16.23 -3.32 3.45
CA ASP A 56 -17.45 -3.35 2.64
C ASP A 56 -17.18 -3.76 1.20
N LYS A 57 -18.16 -4.45 0.60
CA LYS A 57 -18.07 -4.95 -0.78
C LYS A 57 -17.72 -3.84 -1.79
N LYS A 58 -18.25 -2.62 -1.59
CA LYS A 58 -18.01 -1.46 -2.47
C LYS A 58 -16.53 -1.07 -2.57
N TYR A 59 -15.74 -1.34 -1.54
CA TYR A 59 -14.29 -1.09 -1.57
C TYR A 59 -13.53 -2.31 -2.08
N THR A 60 -13.97 -3.53 -1.75
CA THR A 60 -13.33 -4.75 -2.27
C THR A 60 -13.44 -4.85 -3.78
N ASP A 61 -14.54 -4.39 -4.38
CA ASP A 61 -14.75 -4.40 -5.83
C ASP A 61 -13.81 -3.43 -6.58
N LYS A 62 -13.25 -2.44 -5.87
CA LYS A 62 -12.28 -1.49 -6.41
C LYS A 62 -10.85 -2.01 -6.36
N VAL A 63 -10.60 -3.13 -5.67
CA VAL A 63 -9.27 -3.73 -5.57
C VAL A 63 -8.99 -4.59 -6.80
N ARG A 64 -8.00 -4.19 -7.58
CA ARG A 64 -7.50 -4.90 -8.75
C ARG A 64 -6.20 -5.61 -8.38
N VAL A 65 -6.30 -6.92 -8.23
CA VAL A 65 -5.17 -7.79 -7.88
C VAL A 65 -4.44 -8.19 -9.15
N LEU A 66 -3.22 -7.70 -9.33
CA LEU A 66 -2.41 -8.02 -10.50
C LEU A 66 -1.47 -9.19 -10.16
N SER A 67 -1.69 -10.31 -10.82
CA SER A 67 -0.96 -11.56 -10.58
C SER A 67 0.00 -11.87 -11.74
N GLY A 68 1.06 -12.61 -11.43
CA GLY A 68 2.04 -13.09 -12.40
C GLY A 68 3.18 -12.11 -12.68
N ASP A 69 4.11 -12.53 -13.51
CA ASP A 69 5.32 -11.77 -13.86
C ASP A 69 5.00 -10.56 -14.77
N ASP A 70 3.85 -10.61 -15.47
CA ASP A 70 3.35 -9.57 -16.37
C ASP A 70 2.58 -8.44 -15.67
N TYR A 71 2.60 -8.37 -14.33
CA TYR A 71 1.87 -7.32 -13.60
C TYR A 71 2.29 -5.90 -14.03
N ARG A 72 3.56 -5.72 -14.42
CA ARG A 72 4.10 -4.45 -14.92
C ARG A 72 3.45 -4.05 -16.25
N ALA A 73 3.22 -5.00 -17.15
CA ALA A 73 2.52 -4.74 -18.41
C ALA A 73 1.05 -4.38 -18.15
N GLN A 74 0.40 -5.07 -17.21
CA GLN A 74 -0.97 -4.74 -16.80
C GLN A 74 -1.07 -3.34 -16.17
N LEU A 75 -0.07 -2.91 -15.39
CA LEU A 75 0.01 -1.54 -14.86
C LEU A 75 0.25 -0.51 -15.96
N ALA A 76 1.18 -0.78 -16.88
CA ALA A 76 1.46 0.11 -18.00
C ALA A 76 0.24 0.31 -18.92
N ALA A 77 -0.65 -0.68 -19.01
CA ALA A 77 -1.92 -0.54 -19.72
C ALA A 77 -2.96 0.32 -18.98
N ALA A 78 -2.87 0.41 -17.65
CA ALA A 78 -3.83 1.13 -16.80
C ALA A 78 -3.43 2.58 -16.49
N PHE A 79 -2.14 2.92 -16.62
CA PHE A 79 -1.59 4.23 -16.28
C PHE A 79 -0.81 4.82 -17.46
N PRO A 80 -0.83 6.16 -17.65
CA PRO A 80 0.05 6.80 -18.62
C PRO A 80 1.52 6.60 -18.23
N ALA A 81 2.38 6.40 -19.22
CA ALA A 81 3.78 6.01 -19.02
C ALA A 81 4.56 7.01 -18.16
N GLU A 82 4.26 8.30 -18.29
CA GLU A 82 4.91 9.41 -17.59
C GLU A 82 4.50 9.49 -16.12
N ALA A 83 3.35 8.92 -15.74
CA ALA A 83 2.89 8.91 -14.35
C ALA A 83 3.50 7.74 -13.56
N LEU A 84 3.83 6.63 -14.23
CA LEU A 84 4.28 5.40 -13.60
C LEU A 84 5.82 5.35 -13.49
N PRO A 85 6.39 5.04 -12.32
CA PRO A 85 7.82 4.82 -12.15
C PRO A 85 8.39 3.70 -13.04
N ALA A 86 9.65 3.86 -13.47
CA ALA A 86 10.33 2.90 -14.34
C ALA A 86 10.38 1.47 -13.78
N HIS A 87 10.59 1.30 -12.47
CA HIS A 87 10.63 -0.03 -11.83
C HIS A 87 9.26 -0.76 -11.82
N LEU A 88 8.17 -0.04 -12.12
CA LEU A 88 6.81 -0.55 -12.20
C LEU A 88 6.33 -0.72 -13.65
N GLY A 89 7.19 -0.43 -14.65
CA GLY A 89 6.88 -0.55 -16.07
C GLY A 89 6.54 0.75 -16.79
N GLY A 90 6.74 1.91 -16.15
CA GLY A 90 6.54 3.22 -16.79
C GLY A 90 7.82 3.87 -17.30
N ALA A 91 7.72 5.16 -17.64
CA ALA A 91 8.82 5.99 -18.15
C ALA A 91 9.30 7.03 -17.13
N ARG A 92 8.59 7.20 -16.00
CA ARG A 92 9.01 8.16 -14.98
C ARG A 92 10.33 7.69 -14.34
N PRO A 93 11.39 8.50 -14.34
CA PRO A 93 12.62 8.13 -13.66
C PRO A 93 12.33 7.89 -12.17
N ALA A 94 13.04 6.93 -11.57
CA ALA A 94 12.99 6.76 -10.12
C ALA A 94 13.27 8.12 -9.50
N ALA A 95 12.35 8.63 -8.67
CA ALA A 95 12.63 9.84 -7.93
C ALA A 95 13.98 9.62 -7.25
N ALA A 96 14.95 10.52 -7.51
CA ALA A 96 16.20 10.53 -6.76
C ALA A 96 15.78 10.40 -5.30
N GLY A 97 16.25 9.33 -4.64
CA GLY A 97 15.73 8.90 -3.35
C GLY A 97 15.59 10.09 -2.41
N TYR A 98 14.63 10.02 -1.47
CA TYR A 98 14.40 11.08 -0.50
C TYR A 98 15.74 11.70 -0.09
N PRO A 99 16.00 13.00 -0.39
CA PRO A 99 17.18 13.63 0.17
C PRO A 99 17.09 13.40 1.68
N ALA A 100 18.19 13.04 2.32
CA ALA A 100 18.28 12.57 3.71
C ALA A 100 17.64 13.48 4.79
N LEU A 101 17.01 14.59 4.39
CA LEU A 101 16.30 15.59 5.17
C LEU A 101 14.99 15.12 5.83
N LEU A 102 14.52 13.88 5.62
CA LEU A 102 13.39 13.33 6.41
C LEU A 102 13.82 12.29 7.46
N VAL A 103 15.11 11.99 7.58
CA VAL A 103 15.63 11.10 8.65
C VAL A 103 15.93 11.90 9.93
N GLU A 104 16.31 13.17 9.79
CA GLU A 104 16.78 13.97 10.93
C GLU A 104 15.66 14.64 11.76
N GLU A 105 14.46 14.89 11.20
CA GLU A 105 13.35 15.48 11.99
C GLU A 105 12.51 14.45 12.76
N GLY A 106 12.64 13.15 12.46
CA GLY A 106 11.95 12.09 13.21
C GLY A 106 12.75 11.52 14.38
N ALA A 107 14.08 11.63 14.34
CA ALA A 107 14.96 11.07 15.39
C ALA A 107 15.12 12.01 16.60
N ALA A 108 14.82 13.31 16.46
CA ALA A 108 14.92 14.28 17.56
C ALA A 108 13.66 14.35 18.45
N ALA A 109 12.55 13.70 18.07
CA ALA A 109 11.27 13.76 18.79
C ALA A 109 10.93 12.53 19.63
N VAL A 110 11.91 11.64 19.88
CA VAL A 110 11.78 10.54 20.86
C VAL A 110 12.85 10.71 21.95
N GLY A 111 12.87 11.90 22.54
CA GLY A 111 13.57 12.20 23.78
C GLY A 111 12.58 12.36 24.92
N ALA A 112 12.57 11.39 25.83
CA ALA A 112 12.05 11.45 27.21
C ALA A 112 10.55 11.75 27.43
N ALA A 113 9.79 10.69 27.74
CA ALA A 113 8.84 10.75 28.84
C ALA A 113 9.03 9.49 29.73
N PRO A 114 9.41 9.64 31.01
CA PRO A 114 9.55 8.50 31.91
C PRO A 114 8.16 7.91 32.20
N VAL A 115 8.05 6.58 32.07
CA VAL A 115 6.92 5.83 32.61
C VAL A 115 7.07 5.86 34.14
N ALA A 116 6.25 6.66 34.81
CA ALA A 116 6.10 6.60 36.26
C ALA A 116 5.46 5.25 36.63
N ALA A 117 6.05 4.60 37.65
CA ALA A 117 5.64 3.32 38.21
C ALA A 117 4.28 3.38 38.93
#